data_AF-A0AAD9USF9-F1
#
_entry.id   AF-A0AAD9USF9-F1
#
_cell.length_a   1.000
_cell.length_b   1.000
_cell.length_c   1.000
_cell.angle_alpha   90.00
_cell.angle_beta   90.00
_cell.angle_gamma   90.00
#
_symmetry.space_group_name_H-M   'P 1'
#
loop_
_entity.id
_entity.type
_entity.pdbx_description
1 polymer ?
#
loop_
_entity_poly.entity_id
_entity_poly.type
_entity_poly.pdbx_seq_one_letter_code
_entity_poly.pdbx_strand_id
1 'polypeptide(L)'
;MMPWIIFVFLSLTSYEACVIVPQPVILFPLNAEYQTREIKDRTAPGIPSGVRLAPGPYGEEDGSFKFFGNANSFIEFPNSPGGA
;
A
#
# COMPACT_ATOMS: atom_id res chain seq x y z
N MET A 1 -15.36 -53.29 -1.25
CA MET A 1 -15.84 -51.89 -1.30
C MET A 1 -14.77 -51.03 -0.67
N MET A 2 -14.02 -50.30 -1.48
CA MET A 2 -12.78 -49.61 -1.11
C MET A 2 -13.06 -48.11 -0.89
N PRO A 3 -12.97 -47.57 0.34
CA PRO A 3 -13.06 -46.13 0.57
C PRO A 3 -11.68 -45.43 0.55
N TRP A 4 -10.60 -46.13 0.21
CA TRP A 4 -9.23 -45.57 0.29
C TRP A 4 -8.80 -44.77 -0.94
N ILE A 5 -9.49 -44.93 -2.08
CA ILE A 5 -9.19 -44.18 -3.31
C ILE A 5 -9.54 -42.68 -3.19
N ILE A 6 -10.52 -42.35 -2.35
CA ILE A 6 -10.96 -40.96 -2.15
C ILE A 6 -9.96 -40.17 -1.29
N PHE A 7 -9.29 -40.83 -0.33
CA PHE A 7 -8.32 -40.17 0.55
C PHE A 7 -7.03 -39.74 -0.16
N VAL A 8 -6.58 -40.48 -1.17
CA VAL A 8 -5.33 -40.17 -1.90
C VAL A 8 -5.50 -38.96 -2.83
N PHE A 9 -6.69 -38.80 -3.41
CA PHE A 9 -6.98 -37.74 -4.38
C PHE A 9 -7.13 -36.34 -3.78
N LEU A 10 -7.39 -36.23 -2.47
CA LEU A 10 -7.56 -34.95 -1.79
C LEU A 10 -6.26 -34.32 -1.26
N SER A 11 -5.10 -34.96 -1.49
CA SER A 11 -3.79 -34.49 -0.97
C SER A 11 -2.88 -33.80 -2.00
N LEU A 12 -3.28 -33.78 -3.28
CA LEU A 12 -2.54 -33.19 -4.39
C LEU A 12 -3.51 -32.23 -5.10
N THR A 13 -3.39 -30.91 -5.08
CA THR A 13 -2.23 -30.03 -4.99
C THR A 13 -2.72 -28.63 -4.57
N SER A 14 -2.38 -28.16 -3.38
CA SER A 14 -2.37 -26.72 -3.11
C SER A 14 -1.14 -26.16 -3.81
N TYR A 15 -1.31 -25.75 -5.07
CA TYR A 15 -0.25 -25.08 -5.83
C TYR A 15 -0.21 -23.63 -5.36
N GLU A 16 0.51 -23.37 -4.28
CA GLU A 16 0.83 -21.99 -3.87
C GLU A 16 1.74 -21.41 -4.96
N ALA A 17 1.14 -20.65 -5.88
CA ALA A 17 1.90 -19.90 -6.86
C ALA A 17 2.72 -18.84 -6.12
N CYS A 18 4.05 -18.97 -6.17
CA CYS A 18 4.94 -17.94 -5.64
C CYS A 18 4.76 -16.66 -6.47
N VAL A 19 4.09 -15.66 -5.90
CA VAL A 19 3.94 -14.34 -6.52
C VAL A 19 5.23 -13.55 -6.24
N ILE A 20 6.02 -13.31 -7.29
CA ILE A 20 7.14 -12.37 -7.22
C ILE A 20 6.58 -10.95 -7.34
N VAL A 21 6.51 -10.24 -6.22
CA VAL A 21 6.12 -8.82 -6.21
C VAL A 21 7.37 -7.97 -6.44
N PRO A 22 7.44 -7.17 -7.53
CA PRO A 22 8.57 -6.28 -7.75
C PRO A 22 8.64 -5.21 -6.66
N GLN A 23 9.86 -4.80 -6.31
CA GLN A 23 10.04 -3.73 -5.33
C GLN A 23 9.65 -2.37 -5.92
N PRO A 24 8.89 -1.54 -5.19
CA PRO A 24 8.53 -0.21 -5.66
C PRO A 24 9.75 0.71 -5.73
N VAL A 25 9.83 1.49 -6.82
CA VAL A 25 10.87 2.51 -6.99
C VAL A 25 10.74 3.61 -5.94
N ILE A 26 9.51 4.02 -5.62
CA ILE A 26 9.15 5.02 -4.60
C ILE A 26 7.89 4.51 -3.88
N LEU A 27 7.85 4.62 -2.54
CA LEU A 27 6.70 4.19 -1.73
C LEU A 27 6.35 5.26 -0.69
N PHE A 28 5.13 5.80 -0.78
CA PHE A 28 4.54 6.74 0.18
C PHE A 28 3.45 6.04 1.00
N PRO A 29 3.67 5.76 2.29
CA PRO A 29 2.68 5.05 3.13
C PRO A 29 1.42 5.86 3.44
N LEU A 30 1.49 7.20 3.40
CA LEU A 30 0.36 8.11 3.66
C LEU A 30 -0.34 7.87 5.01
N ASN A 31 0.43 7.97 6.09
CA ASN A 31 -0.02 7.86 7.47
C ASN A 31 0.65 8.94 8.35
N ALA A 32 0.39 8.95 9.67
CA ALA A 32 0.98 9.93 10.59
C ALA A 32 2.51 9.90 10.65
N GLU A 33 3.11 8.71 10.57
CA GLU A 33 4.54 8.48 10.73
C GLU A 33 5.33 9.06 9.54
N TYR A 34 4.89 8.73 8.33
CA TYR A 34 5.56 9.15 7.10
C TYR A 34 4.99 10.45 6.54
N GLN A 35 3.77 10.84 6.91
CA GLN A 35 3.03 11.95 6.30
C GLN A 35 3.01 11.77 4.77
N THR A 36 3.55 12.74 4.02
CA THR A 36 3.72 12.69 2.56
C THR A 36 5.15 12.31 2.14
N ARG A 37 5.97 11.77 3.05
CA ARG A 37 7.36 11.37 2.79
C ARG A 37 7.46 9.94 2.27
N GLU A 38 8.51 9.69 1.49
CA GLU A 38 8.87 8.35 1.03
C GLU A 38 9.60 7.59 2.14
N ILE A 39 9.38 6.27 2.24
CA ILE A 39 9.92 5.46 3.35
C ILE A 39 11.46 5.41 3.44
N LYS A 40 12.17 5.72 2.36
CA LYS A 40 13.65 5.72 2.29
C LYS A 40 14.20 7.12 1.96
N ASP A 41 13.38 8.17 2.03
CA ASP A 41 13.72 9.56 1.68
C ASP A 41 14.45 9.71 0.33
N ARG A 42 14.12 8.89 -0.67
CA ARG A 42 14.73 8.91 -2.02
C ARG A 42 14.19 10.02 -2.93
N THR A 43 13.14 10.72 -2.49
CA THR A 43 12.52 11.83 -3.20
C THR A 43 11.98 12.85 -2.18
N ALA A 44 11.73 14.07 -2.65
CA ALA A 44 11.14 15.10 -1.80
C ALA A 44 9.70 14.71 -1.37
N PRO A 45 9.26 15.16 -0.18
CA PRO A 45 7.92 14.90 0.30
C PRO A 45 6.85 15.47 -0.64
N GLY A 46 5.69 14.84 -0.70
CA GLY A 46 4.54 15.40 -1.39
C GLY A 46 4.01 16.66 -0.70
N ILE A 47 3.34 17.52 -1.46
CA ILE A 47 2.73 18.78 -0.99
C ILE A 47 1.22 18.54 -0.84
N PRO A 48 0.69 18.34 0.38
CA PRO A 48 -0.73 18.14 0.60
C PRO A 48 -1.51 19.46 0.53
N SER A 49 -2.68 19.43 -0.11
CA SER A 49 -3.65 20.53 -0.13
C SER A 49 -5.03 19.98 0.15
N GLY A 50 -5.74 20.57 1.13
CA GLY A 50 -7.11 20.17 1.45
C GLY A 50 -7.28 18.67 1.75
N VAL A 51 -6.31 18.06 2.44
CA VAL A 51 -6.38 16.68 2.94
C VAL A 51 -6.10 16.67 4.44
N ARG A 52 -6.48 15.60 5.13
CA ARG A 52 -6.16 15.41 6.56
C ARG A 52 -5.88 13.95 6.89
N LEU A 53 -5.20 13.71 8.00
CA LEU A 53 -5.11 12.37 8.57
C LEU A 53 -6.49 11.85 8.98
N ALA A 54 -6.66 10.53 8.86
CA ALA A 54 -7.87 9.81 9.21
C ALA A 54 -7.51 8.38 9.64
N PRO A 55 -8.41 7.69 10.37
CA PRO A 55 -8.19 6.30 10.72
C PRO A 55 -7.90 5.42 9.49
N GLY A 56 -6.97 4.48 9.63
CA GLY A 56 -6.65 3.49 8.61
C GLY A 56 -7.78 2.45 8.43
N PRO A 57 -7.70 1.61 7.39
CA PRO A 57 -8.68 0.55 7.14
C PRO A 57 -8.76 -0.49 8.27
N TYR A 58 -7.74 -0.59 9.13
CA TYR A 58 -7.71 -1.48 10.30
C TYR A 58 -7.93 -0.73 11.62
N GLY A 59 -8.33 0.54 11.57
CA GLY A 59 -8.72 1.34 12.75
C GLY A 59 -7.57 2.05 13.45
N GLU A 60 -6.35 2.00 12.92
CA GLU A 60 -5.23 2.79 13.43
C GLU A 60 -5.54 4.28 13.31
N GLU A 61 -5.44 5.00 14.42
CA GLU A 61 -5.54 6.46 14.39
C GLU A 61 -4.51 7.03 13.42
N ASP A 62 -4.96 7.96 12.57
CA ASP A 62 -4.13 8.62 11.57
C ASP A 62 -3.36 7.66 10.62
N GLY A 63 -3.89 6.44 10.43
CA GLY A 63 -3.34 5.42 9.53
C GLY A 63 -3.60 5.67 8.04
N SER A 64 -4.28 6.75 7.67
CA SER A 64 -4.55 7.12 6.28
C SER A 64 -4.67 8.63 6.07
N PHE A 65 -4.73 9.05 4.80
CA PHE A 65 -5.17 10.40 4.41
C PHE A 65 -6.59 10.38 3.85
N LYS A 66 -7.42 11.31 4.32
CA LYS A 66 -8.75 11.58 3.78
C LYS A 66 -8.70 12.70 2.75
N PHE A 67 -9.22 12.40 1.57
CA PHE A 67 -9.53 13.35 0.50
C PHE A 67 -11.01 13.76 0.60
N PHE A 68 -11.31 15.04 0.44
CA PHE A 68 -12.68 15.59 0.56
C PHE A 68 -13.45 15.65 -0.77
N GLY A 69 -12.86 15.13 -1.87
CA GLY A 69 -13.56 15.01 -3.15
C GLY A 69 -13.82 16.33 -3.87
N ASN A 70 -13.03 17.37 -3.58
CA ASN A 70 -13.08 18.66 -4.29
C ASN A 70 -11.73 18.97 -4.95
N ALA A 71 -11.70 19.96 -5.84
CA ALA A 71 -10.51 20.33 -6.62
C ALA A 71 -9.32 20.80 -5.76
N ASN A 72 -9.57 21.22 -4.52
CA ASN A 72 -8.52 21.64 -3.58
C ASN A 72 -8.05 20.50 -2.68
N SER A 73 -8.52 19.26 -2.89
CA SER A 73 -8.16 18.08 -2.09
C SER A 73 -7.23 17.17 -2.88
N PHE A 74 -5.92 17.40 -2.80
CA PHE A 74 -4.90 16.65 -3.53
C PHE A 74 -3.58 16.56 -2.75
N ILE A 75 -2.69 15.67 -3.20
CA ILE A 75 -1.28 15.65 -2.79
C ILE A 75 -0.45 15.69 -4.06
N GLU A 76 0.38 16.71 -4.22
CA GLU A 76 1.29 16.84 -5.36
C GLU A 76 2.61 16.16 -5.04
N PHE A 77 3.03 15.18 -5.85
CA PHE A 77 4.33 14.53 -5.71
C PHE A 77 5.30 15.06 -6.77
N PRO A 78 6.51 15.47 -6.38
CA PRO A 78 7.50 15.95 -7.32
C PRO A 78 7.92 14.83 -8.28
N ASN A 79 7.87 15.12 -9.58
CA ASN A 79 8.31 14.22 -10.64
C ASN A 79 9.79 14.46 -10.96
N SER A 80 10.69 14.13 -10.04
CA SER A 80 12.14 14.29 -10.25
C SER A 80 12.92 13.19 -9.54
N PRO A 81 13.79 12.43 -10.23
CA PRO A 81 14.75 11.55 -9.59
C PRO A 81 15.86 12.43 -8.99
N GLY A 82 15.70 12.81 -7.72
CA GLY A 82 16.51 13.84 -7.07
C GLY A 82 15.77 15.17 -7.09
N GLY A 83 15.45 15.70 -5.91
CA GLY A 83 14.80 16.99 -5.76
C GLY A 83 15.56 18.14 -6.43
N ALA A 84 14.89 19.28 -6.53
CA ALA A 84 15.49 20.55 -6.94
C ALA A 84 16.79 20.86 -6.19
#